data_AF-A0A7X7JP01-F1
#
_entry.id   AF-A0A7X7JP01-F1
#
_cell.length_a   1.000
_cell.length_b   1.000
_cell.length_c   1.000
_cell.angle_alpha   90.00
_cell.angle_beta   90.00
_cell.angle_gamma   90.00
#
_symmetry.space_group_name_H-M   'P 1'
#
loop_
_entity.id
_entity.type
_entity.pdbx_description
1 polymer ?
#
loop_
_entity_poly.entity_id
_entity_poly.type
_entity_poly.pdbx_seq_one_letter_code
_entity_poly.pdbx_strand_id
1 'polypeptide(L)' 'MPTLEIDGWAGRTSAPVEVVGETPKRYRVRLLQDTRLPGRYRRGAKGDVVLVPRYAVKGYEEAASCGK' A
#
# COMPACT_ATOMS: atom_id res chain seq x y z
N MET A 1 -1.99 6.52 9.44
CA MET A 1 -0.87 5.73 8.89
C MET A 1 -1.36 5.03 7.63
N PRO A 2 -0.67 5.15 6.48
CA PRO A 2 -1.16 4.56 5.25
C PRO A 2 -1.10 3.03 5.30
N THR A 3 -2.15 2.40 4.79
CA THR A 3 -2.30 0.95 4.72
C THR A 3 -2.49 0.52 3.28
N LEU A 4 -1.88 -0.61 2.94
CA LEU A 4 -2.06 -1.27 1.66
C LEU A 4 -3.17 -2.31 1.80
N GLU A 5 -4.26 -2.12 1.07
CA GLU A 5 -5.32 -3.11 0.94
C GLU A 5 -5.05 -4.05 -0.24
N ILE A 6 -5.14 -5.34 0.04
CA ILE A 6 -4.98 -6.40 -0.95
C ILE A 6 -6.29 -7.18 -0.99
N ASP A 7 -7.01 -7.08 -2.10
CA ASP A 7 -8.15 -7.96 -2.38
C ASP A 7 -7.62 -9.31 -2.89
N GLY A 8 -7.76 -10.34 -2.06
CA GLY A 8 -7.54 -11.73 -2.43
C GLY A 8 -8.84 -12.51 -2.53
N TRP A 9 -8.76 -13.72 -3.09
CA TRP A 9 -9.89 -14.66 -3.10
C TRP A 9 -10.35 -15.05 -1.69
N ALA A 10 -9.46 -14.96 -0.70
CA ALA A 10 -9.73 -15.23 0.71
C ALA A 10 -10.20 -14.00 1.50
N GLY A 11 -10.50 -12.89 0.83
CA GLY A 11 -10.92 -11.62 1.45
C GLY A 11 -9.87 -10.52 1.34
N ARG A 12 -10.13 -9.41 2.04
CA ARG A 12 -9.27 -8.23 2.07
C ARG A 12 -8.23 -8.37 3.17
N THR A 13 -6.97 -8.11 2.84
CA THR A 13 -5.88 -8.03 3.82
C THR A 13 -5.31 -6.62 3.82
N SER A 14 -5.15 -6.06 5.01
CA SER A 14 -4.56 -4.74 5.22
C SER A 14 -3.13 -4.90 5.75
N ALA A 15 -2.16 -4.22 5.14
CA ALA A 15 -0.78 -4.22 5.61
C ALA A 15 -0.26 -2.78 5.80
N PRO A 16 0.43 -2.46 6.90
CA PRO A 16 1.02 -1.14 7.10
C PRO A 16 2.17 -0.92 6.12
N VAL A 17 2.18 0.26 5.48
CA VAL A 17 3.20 0.64 4.49
C VAL A 17 3.61 2.10 4.68
N GLU A 18 4.79 2.45 4.20
CA GLU A 18 5.31 3.81 4.19
C GLU A 18 5.39 4.32 2.75
N VAL A 19 4.87 5.52 2.44
CA VAL A 19 4.94 6.05 1.08
C VAL A 19 6.26 6.80 0.90
N VAL A 20 7.10 6.32 -0.02
CA VAL A 20 8.43 6.89 -0.31
C VAL A 20 8.40 7.82 -1.51
N GLY A 21 7.42 7.64 -2.41
CA GLY A 21 7.29 8.51 -3.56
C GLY A 21 6.01 8.30 -4.35
N GLU A 22 5.72 9.24 -5.22
CA GLU A 22 4.47 9.29 -5.96
C GLU A 22 4.75 9.27 -7.46
N THR A 23 3.90 8.60 -8.20
CA THR A 23 3.87 8.59 -9.66
C THR A 23 2.41 8.84 -10.06
N PRO A 24 2.12 9.53 -11.17
CA PRO A 24 0.75 9.92 -11.54
C PRO A 24 -0.31 8.80 -11.44
N LYS A 25 0.08 7.55 -11.70
CA LYS A 25 -0.81 6.37 -11.62
C LYS A 25 -0.51 5.40 -10.46
N ARG A 26 0.58 5.58 -9.72
CA ARG A 26 1.08 4.58 -8.73
C ARG A 26 1.80 5.26 -7.57
N TYR A 27 1.74 4.65 -6.39
CA TYR A 27 2.59 5.03 -5.26
C TYR A 27 3.79 4.08 -5.16
N ARG A 28 4.96 4.64 -4.87
CA ARG A 28 6.12 3.89 -4.37
C ARG A 28 5.96 3.78 -2.87
N VAL A 29 5.71 2.56 -2.40
CA VAL A 29 5.55 2.27 -0.98
C VAL A 29 6.64 1.32 -0.52
N ARG A 30 7.14 1.55 0.68
CA ARG A 30 8.03 0.67 1.42
C ARG A 30 7.20 -0.19 2.37
N LEU A 31 7.41 -1.49 2.29
CA LEU A 31 6.69 -2.45 3.12
C LEU A 31 7.30 -2.49 4.52
N LEU A 32 6.48 -2.40 5.57
CA LEU A 32 6.95 -2.51 6.96
C LEU A 32 6.92 -3.95 7.49
N GLN A 33 6.23 -4.83 6.76
CA GLN A 33 6.12 -6.26 7.05
C GLN A 33 6.07 -7.05 5.75
N ASP A 34 6.36 -8.35 5.84
CA ASP A 34 6.20 -9.26 4.72
C ASP A 34 4.72 -9.36 4.35
N THR A 35 4.39 -8.99 3.12
CA THR A 35 3.00 -8.96 2.67
C THR A 35 2.87 -9.35 1.20
N ARG A 36 1.64 -9.70 0.82
CA ARG A 36 1.30 -9.89 -0.58
C ARG A 36 1.08 -8.53 -1.23
N LEU A 37 1.31 -8.45 -2.53
CA LEU A 37 1.07 -7.24 -3.30
C LEU A 37 -0.12 -7.43 -4.23
N PRO A 38 -0.84 -6.33 -4.56
CA PRO A 38 -1.88 -6.38 -5.57
C PRO A 38 -1.29 -6.81 -6.92
N GLY A 39 -1.72 -7.96 -7.41
CA GLY A 39 -1.22 -8.61 -8.63
C GLY A 39 -0.98 -10.11 -8.45
N ARG A 40 -1.11 -10.88 -9.52
CA ARG A 40 -1.02 -12.35 -9.49
C ARG A 40 0.32 -12.80 -8.85
N TYR A 41 0.26 -13.42 -7.67
CA TYR A 41 1.37 -14.03 -6.94
C TYR A 41 2.55 -13.14 -6.52
N ARG A 42 2.37 -11.81 -6.41
CA ARG A 42 3.45 -10.94 -5.92
C ARG A 42 3.53 -10.94 -4.39
N ARG A 43 4.73 -11.08 -3.85
CA ARG A 43 5.05 -10.92 -2.43
C ARG A 43 6.16 -9.88 -2.32
N GLY A 44 6.09 -9.04 -1.30
CA GLY A 44 7.19 -8.16 -0.94
C GLY A 44 7.63 -8.47 0.47
N ALA A 45 8.93 -8.36 0.70
CA ALA A 45 9.52 -8.53 2.02
C ALA A 45 9.50 -7.21 2.79
N LYS A 46 9.65 -7.30 4.12
CA LYS A 46 9.88 -6.11 4.94
C LYS A 46 11.08 -5.30 4.41
N GLY A 47 10.87 -3.99 4.25
CA GLY A 47 11.88 -3.04 3.78
C GLY A 47 11.92 -2.86 2.26
N ASP A 48 11.21 -3.70 1.51
CA ASP A 48 11.18 -3.65 0.04
C ASP A 48 10.36 -2.45 -0.46
N VAL A 49 10.78 -1.85 -1.57
CA VAL A 49 10.18 -0.65 -2.16
C VAL A 49 9.50 -1.02 -3.47
N VAL A 50 8.17 -0.94 -3.47
CA VAL A 50 7.34 -1.48 -4.55
C VAL A 50 6.36 -0.45 -5.08
N LEU A 51 6.04 -0.58 -6.36
CA LEU A 51 5.07 0.27 -7.05
C LEU A 51 3.68 -0.35 -6.99
N VAL A 52 2.77 0.31 -6.28
CA VAL A 52 1.39 -0.14 -6.09
C VAL A 52 0.40 0.86 -6.70
N PRO A 53 -0.74 0.40 -7.25
CA PRO A 53 -1.77 1.30 -7.75
C PRO A 53 -2.32 2.21 -6.66
N ARG A 54 -2.70 3.45 -7.01
CA ARG A 54 -3.20 4.42 -6.02
C ARG A 54 -4.43 3.93 -5.25
N TYR A 55 -5.33 3.19 -5.92
CA TYR A 55 -6.54 2.66 -5.30
C TYR A 55 -6.26 1.63 -4.19
N ALA A 56 -5.08 1.00 -4.19
CA ALA A 56 -4.69 -0.02 -3.21
C ALA A 56 -4.10 0.58 -1.92
N VAL A 57 -3.78 1.88 -1.90
CA VAL A 57 -3.28 2.56 -0.71
C VAL A 57 -4.43 3.33 -0.08
N LYS A 58 -4.75 3.03 1.17
CA LYS A 58 -5.77 3.69 2.00
C LYS A 58 -5.12 4.48 3.13
N GLY A 59 -5.85 5.46 3.66
CA GLY A 59 -5.38 6.30 4.77
C GLY A 59 -4.27 7.28 4.40
N TYR A 60 -4.00 7.50 3.10
CA TYR A 60 -3.09 8.54 2.62
C TYR A 60 -3.76 9.93 2.64
N GLU A 61 -5.06 10.01 2.28
CA GLU A 61 -5.83 11.27 2.38
C GLU A 61 -6.19 11.65 3.82
N GLU A 62 -6.29 10.68 4.72
CA GLU A 62 -6.61 10.94 6.13
C GLU A 62 -5.44 11.58 6.91
N ALA A 63 -4.22 11.52 6.36
CA ALA A 63 -3.08 12.32 6.83
C ALA A 63 -3.10 13.76 6.28
N ALA A 64 -3.81 14.02 5.16
CA ALA A 64 -3.96 15.34 4.55
C ALA A 64 -5.25 16.07 4.99
N SER A 65 -6.24 15.34 5.55
CA SER A 65 -7.55 15.87 5.96
C SER A 65 -7.75 15.92 7.48
N CYS A 66 -6.70 16.08 8.27
CA CYS A 66 -6.87 16.65 9.62
C CYS A 66 -7.19 18.13 9.45
N GLY A 67 -8.49 18.45 9.31
CA GLY A 67 -8.94 19.81 9.08
C GLY A 67 -10.40 19.91 8.65
N LYS A 68 -11.32 19.53 9.53
CA LYS A 68 -12.58 20.24 9.64
C LYS A 68 -13.00 20.33 11.10
#